data_AF-Q01RL0-F1
#
_entry.id   AF-Q01RL0-F1
#
_cell.length_a   1.000
_cell.length_b   1.000
_cell.length_c   1.000
_cell.angle_alpha   90.00
_cell.angle_beta   90.00
_cell.angle_gamma   90.00
#
_symmetry.space_group_name_H-M   'P 1'
#
loop_
_entity.id
_entity.type
_entity.pdbx_description
1 polymer ?
#
loop_
_entity_poly.entity_id
_entity_poly.type
_entity_poly.pdbx_seq_one_letter_code
_entity_poly.pdbx_strand_id
1 'polypeptide(L)'
;MRLLPRITQLLTSQNHTIVKRTNEIDMRRLLIAAACLIIPGLTGAAAYAAGGSNSAAAALCQKGGYVNLTRADFSNFSNTGECVSYAAKGGKLVPIRATLVLTESTSITTPKCWEAVGPTGVTPTGTALWNSGTFQHEGASLCFQADGNLVIYEAGHVGDPAYAPWDTKTYNNPGAFLAFQGDGNLVIYTALPNPVPLWSSGTSGHPSDCVIFQGDGNLVIYPGCTKP
;
A
#
# COMPACT_ATOMS: atom_id res chain seq x y z
N MET A 1 11.34 71.65 -12.77
CA MET A 1 10.49 72.02 -11.61
C MET A 1 10.37 70.79 -10.72
N ARG A 2 10.35 70.98 -9.40
CA ARG A 2 10.81 70.08 -8.32
C ARG A 2 9.77 69.03 -7.84
N LEU A 3 10.31 67.90 -7.33
CA LEU A 3 9.89 67.04 -6.19
C LEU A 3 8.78 65.94 -6.33
N LEU A 4 9.18 64.69 -6.03
CA LEU A 4 8.43 63.63 -5.32
C LEU A 4 8.75 63.75 -3.79
N PRO A 5 7.90 63.32 -2.81
CA PRO A 5 7.79 61.91 -2.31
C PRO A 5 6.37 61.51 -1.79
N ARG A 6 5.93 60.24 -1.71
CA ARG A 6 6.23 59.06 -0.83
C ARG A 6 5.68 59.16 0.63
N ILE A 7 5.20 58.01 1.15
CA ILE A 7 5.11 57.55 2.59
C ILE A 7 3.66 57.49 3.18
N THR A 8 3.05 56.32 3.44
CA THR A 8 3.16 55.31 4.55
C THR A 8 2.44 55.70 5.85
N GLN A 9 1.50 54.87 6.34
CA GLN A 9 1.32 54.40 7.76
C GLN A 9 -0.01 53.62 7.88
N LEU A 10 -0.02 52.33 8.26
CA LEU A 10 0.10 51.70 9.60
C LEU A 10 -1.19 51.68 10.45
N LEU A 11 -1.72 50.45 10.58
CA LEU A 11 -2.21 49.72 11.77
C LEU A 11 -2.90 50.45 12.96
N THR A 12 -3.94 49.75 13.44
CA THR A 12 -4.46 49.56 14.82
C THR A 12 -5.72 50.33 15.24
N SER A 13 -6.76 49.56 15.60
CA SER A 13 -7.57 49.81 16.80
C SER A 13 -8.17 48.48 17.28
N GLN A 14 -8.01 48.24 18.58
CA GLN A 14 -8.41 47.05 19.32
C GLN A 14 -9.71 47.29 20.12
N ASN A 15 -10.24 46.18 20.64
CA ASN A 15 -11.08 46.03 21.83
C ASN A 15 -12.61 46.12 21.67
N HIS A 16 -13.27 44.97 21.82
CA HIS A 16 -14.04 44.70 23.05
C HIS A 16 -14.29 43.19 23.23
N THR A 17 -14.24 42.75 24.48
CA THR A 17 -14.07 41.38 24.95
C THR A 17 -15.36 40.80 25.57
N ILE A 18 -15.55 39.48 25.40
CA ILE A 18 -16.16 38.48 26.33
C ILE A 18 -17.70 38.40 26.46
N VAL A 19 -18.27 37.27 26.00
CA VAL A 19 -19.09 36.36 26.84
C VAL A 19 -18.72 34.90 26.52
N LYS A 20 -18.23 34.18 27.55
CA LYS A 20 -18.00 32.74 27.59
C LYS A 20 -19.33 31.97 27.63
N ARG A 21 -19.45 30.81 26.96
CA ARG A 21 -20.09 29.61 27.53
C ARG A 21 -19.49 28.33 26.94
N THR A 22 -18.88 27.56 27.82
CA THR A 22 -18.40 26.18 27.70
C THR A 22 -19.61 25.24 27.73
N ASN A 23 -19.70 24.28 26.82
CA ASN A 23 -20.62 23.16 26.92
C ASN A 23 -19.93 22.02 27.70
N GLU A 24 -20.17 21.95 29.01
CA GLU A 24 -19.91 20.76 29.82
C GLU A 24 -21.15 19.86 29.82
N ILE A 25 -20.94 18.57 29.56
CA ILE A 25 -21.95 17.53 29.65
C ILE A 25 -22.08 17.11 31.12
N ASP A 26 -23.32 17.13 31.61
CA ASP A 26 -23.75 16.92 32.99
C ASP A 26 -23.50 15.46 33.46
N MET A 27 -22.57 15.29 34.42
CA MET A 27 -22.22 14.01 35.04
C MET A 27 -22.65 14.00 36.50
N ARG A 28 -23.91 13.64 36.75
CA ARG A 28 -24.41 13.31 38.10
C ARG A 28 -25.32 12.09 38.05
N ARG A 29 -24.73 10.92 38.33
CA ARG A 29 -25.25 9.80 39.16
C ARG A 29 -24.69 8.46 38.67
N LEU A 30 -23.56 8.03 39.24
CA LEU A 30 -23.39 6.71 39.84
C LEU A 30 -22.05 6.70 40.61
N LEU A 31 -22.13 6.67 41.93
CA LEU A 31 -20.99 6.40 42.82
C LEU A 31 -20.94 4.89 43.06
N ILE A 32 -19.74 4.28 43.02
CA ILE A 32 -19.08 3.58 44.14
C ILE A 32 -17.80 2.85 43.63
N ALA A 33 -16.67 3.38 44.08
CA ALA A 33 -15.34 2.82 44.41
C ALA A 33 -14.83 1.48 43.84
N ALA A 34 -13.62 1.51 43.26
CA ALA A 34 -12.41 0.92 43.85
C ALA A 34 -11.15 1.45 43.14
N ALA A 35 -10.11 1.74 43.92
CA ALA A 35 -8.90 2.45 43.52
C ALA A 35 -7.75 1.52 43.05
N CYS A 36 -6.84 2.14 42.29
CA CYS A 36 -5.39 1.87 42.17
C CYS A 36 -4.90 0.64 41.38
N LEU A 37 -4.29 0.86 40.21
CA LEU A 37 -2.82 0.92 40.07
C LEU A 37 -2.44 1.34 38.64
N ILE A 38 -1.54 2.33 38.55
CA ILE A 38 -0.91 2.81 37.33
C ILE A 38 0.24 1.87 36.97
N ILE A 39 0.34 1.45 35.71
CA ILE A 39 1.62 1.12 35.06
C ILE A 39 1.65 1.87 33.71
N PRO A 40 2.63 2.74 33.44
CA PRO A 40 2.82 3.32 32.12
C PRO A 40 3.73 2.40 31.27
N GLY A 41 3.28 2.04 30.09
CA GLY A 41 4.08 1.37 29.06
C GLY A 41 3.69 1.89 27.68
N LEU A 42 4.49 2.80 27.14
CA LEU A 42 4.31 3.37 25.80
C LEU A 42 4.61 2.32 24.70
N THR A 43 3.62 2.16 23.82
CA THR A 43 3.69 1.97 22.37
C THR A 43 4.70 0.95 21.82
N GLY A 44 4.32 -0.33 21.89
CA GLY A 44 4.70 -1.32 20.89
C GLY A 44 3.62 -1.40 19.81
N ALA A 45 4.03 -1.52 18.55
CA ALA A 45 3.14 -1.74 17.42
C ALA A 45 2.08 -2.81 17.74
N ALA A 46 0.82 -2.52 17.48
CA ALA A 46 -0.27 -3.47 17.68
C ALA A 46 -0.10 -4.64 16.70
N ALA A 47 0.67 -5.65 17.09
CA ALA A 47 0.36 -6.99 16.70
C ALA A 47 -1.05 -7.24 17.26
N TYR A 48 -2.03 -7.51 16.40
CA TYR A 48 -3.30 -8.07 16.84
C TYR A 48 -2.97 -9.35 17.63
N ALA A 49 -2.93 -9.24 18.95
CA ALA A 49 -2.88 -10.39 19.83
C ALA A 49 -4.19 -11.15 19.61
N ALA A 50 -4.06 -12.44 19.32
CA ALA A 50 -5.16 -13.35 19.04
C ALA A 50 -6.18 -13.35 20.19
N GLY A 51 -7.23 -12.55 20.07
CA GLY A 51 -8.43 -12.60 20.92
C GLY A 51 -9.62 -13.29 20.25
N GLY A 52 -9.47 -13.74 19.00
CA GLY A 52 -10.51 -14.43 18.23
C GLY A 52 -10.30 -15.94 18.21
N SER A 53 -11.39 -16.71 18.11
CA SER A 53 -11.31 -18.16 17.92
C SER A 53 -10.62 -18.50 16.60
N ASN A 54 -9.97 -19.66 16.51
CA ASN A 54 -9.34 -20.14 15.27
C ASN A 54 -10.33 -20.13 14.09
N SER A 55 -11.62 -20.32 14.35
CA SER A 55 -12.70 -20.23 13.35
C SER A 55 -12.89 -18.82 12.81
N ALA A 56 -12.75 -17.78 13.65
CA ALA A 56 -12.81 -16.38 13.21
C ALA A 56 -11.58 -16.03 12.34
N ALA A 57 -10.40 -16.52 12.70
CA ALA A 57 -9.21 -16.37 11.87
C ALA A 57 -9.36 -17.10 10.53
N ALA A 58 -9.86 -18.34 10.54
CA ALA A 58 -10.12 -19.10 9.32
C ALA A 58 -11.16 -18.44 8.40
N ALA A 59 -12.10 -17.65 8.95
CA ALA A 59 -13.05 -16.90 8.14
C ALA A 59 -12.37 -15.81 7.29
N LEU A 60 -11.23 -15.26 7.72
CA LEU A 60 -10.47 -14.27 6.95
C LEU A 60 -9.87 -14.86 5.66
N CYS A 61 -9.66 -16.18 5.61
CA CYS A 61 -9.14 -16.87 4.44
C CYS A 61 -10.20 -17.12 3.34
N GLN A 62 -11.49 -17.07 3.72
CA GLN A 62 -12.61 -17.44 2.85
C GLN A 62 -12.87 -16.36 1.79
N LYS A 63 -13.65 -16.71 0.76
CA LYS A 63 -14.04 -15.78 -0.33
C LYS A 63 -12.84 -15.09 -1.00
N GLY A 64 -11.74 -15.83 -1.15
CA GLY A 64 -10.50 -15.30 -1.71
C GLY A 64 -9.62 -14.54 -0.73
N GLY A 65 -10.04 -14.28 0.52
CA GLY A 65 -9.27 -13.49 1.48
C GLY A 65 -7.87 -14.05 1.82
N TYR A 66 -7.63 -15.34 1.56
CA TYR A 66 -6.29 -15.95 1.69
C TYR A 66 -5.22 -15.26 0.85
N VAL A 67 -5.57 -14.63 -0.28
CA VAL A 67 -4.63 -13.91 -1.14
C VAL A 67 -4.16 -12.59 -0.56
N ASN A 68 -4.73 -12.17 0.58
CA ASN A 68 -4.39 -10.94 1.31
C ASN A 68 -3.65 -11.24 2.62
N LEU A 69 -3.36 -12.51 2.86
CA LEU A 69 -2.84 -13.01 4.12
C LEU A 69 -1.66 -13.92 3.85
N THR A 70 -0.67 -13.80 4.71
CA THR A 70 0.48 -14.68 4.76
C THR A 70 0.56 -15.35 6.12
N ARG A 71 1.43 -16.34 6.23
CA ARG A 71 1.83 -16.90 7.52
C ARG A 71 2.68 -15.90 8.30
N ALA A 72 3.00 -16.23 9.55
CA ALA A 72 3.91 -15.45 10.37
C ALA A 72 5.32 -15.26 9.75
N ASP A 73 5.74 -16.22 8.94
CA ASP A 73 6.98 -16.22 8.15
C ASP A 73 6.78 -15.65 6.74
N PHE A 74 5.70 -14.90 6.53
CA PHE A 74 5.29 -14.26 5.28
C PHE A 74 5.14 -15.17 4.06
N SER A 75 5.22 -16.49 4.22
CA SER A 75 4.88 -17.41 3.13
C SER A 75 3.39 -17.35 2.79
N ASN A 76 3.09 -17.32 1.50
CA ASN A 76 1.71 -17.27 0.99
C ASN A 76 0.96 -18.58 1.14
N PHE A 77 -0.36 -18.48 1.09
CA PHE A 77 -1.24 -19.64 0.93
C PHE A 77 -1.55 -19.86 -0.54
N SER A 78 -1.40 -21.09 -1.01
CA SER A 78 -1.66 -21.51 -2.39
C SER A 78 -3.16 -21.53 -2.70
N ASN A 79 -4.00 -21.71 -1.68
CA ASN A 79 -5.45 -21.70 -1.82
C ASN A 79 -6.13 -21.41 -0.48
N THR A 80 -7.45 -21.15 -0.54
CA THR A 80 -8.30 -20.94 0.65
C THR A 80 -8.17 -22.08 1.67
N GLY A 81 -8.15 -23.34 1.22
CA GLY A 81 -8.10 -24.50 2.12
C GLY A 81 -6.83 -24.54 2.96
N GLU A 82 -5.70 -24.16 2.38
CA GLU A 82 -4.41 -24.09 3.07
C GLU A 82 -4.40 -23.00 4.15
N CYS A 83 -4.88 -21.79 3.82
CA CYS A 83 -5.02 -20.68 4.76
C CYS A 83 -5.98 -21.04 5.90
N VAL A 84 -7.15 -21.59 5.57
CA VAL A 84 -8.15 -22.04 6.55
C VAL A 84 -7.56 -23.10 7.48
N SER A 85 -6.85 -24.10 6.93
CA SER A 85 -6.20 -25.15 7.71
C SER A 85 -5.13 -24.57 8.64
N TYR A 86 -4.31 -23.64 8.16
CA TYR A 86 -3.29 -22.98 8.97
C TYR A 86 -3.92 -22.18 10.12
N ALA A 87 -4.92 -21.34 9.83
CA ALA A 87 -5.63 -20.55 10.83
C ALA A 87 -6.40 -21.42 11.84
N ALA A 88 -7.05 -22.49 11.37
CA ALA A 88 -7.78 -23.44 12.21
C ALA A 88 -6.85 -24.14 13.22
N LYS A 89 -5.58 -24.36 12.84
CA LYS A 89 -4.52 -24.92 13.70
C LYS A 89 -3.85 -23.87 14.60
N GLY A 90 -4.37 -22.65 14.67
CA GLY A 90 -3.82 -21.56 15.49
C GLY A 90 -2.67 -20.79 14.83
N GLY A 91 -2.45 -20.99 13.53
CA GLY A 91 -1.47 -20.22 12.76
C GLY A 91 -1.81 -18.73 12.74
N LYS A 92 -0.78 -17.88 12.82
CA LYS A 92 -0.95 -16.42 12.81
C LYS A 92 -1.04 -15.92 11.37
N LEU A 93 -2.22 -15.44 11.01
CA LEU A 93 -2.45 -14.75 9.73
C LEU A 93 -1.89 -13.33 9.82
N VAL A 94 -1.07 -12.96 8.85
CA VAL A 94 -0.45 -11.63 8.74
C VAL A 94 -0.97 -10.98 7.46
N PRO A 95 -1.52 -9.75 7.49
CA PRO A 95 -1.86 -9.05 6.27
C PRO A 95 -0.63 -8.86 5.40
N ILE A 96 -0.81 -9.01 4.08
CA ILE A 96 0.26 -8.74 3.12
C ILE A 96 0.78 -7.32 3.32
N ARG A 97 2.10 -7.20 3.46
CA ARG A 97 2.80 -5.91 3.48
C ARG A 97 2.83 -5.39 2.06
N ALA A 98 2.59 -4.10 1.83
CA ALA A 98 2.59 -3.52 0.50
C ALA A 98 3.62 -2.41 0.44
N THR A 99 4.22 -2.23 -0.71
CA THR A 99 5.42 -1.39 -0.91
C THR A 99 5.22 -0.38 -2.03
N LEU A 100 4.40 -0.77 -3.00
CA LEU A 100 3.84 0.10 -4.00
C LEU A 100 2.35 -0.13 -3.99
N VAL A 101 1.57 0.95 -4.03
CA VAL A 101 0.14 0.90 -4.38
C VAL A 101 -0.05 1.91 -5.50
N LEU A 102 -0.42 1.43 -6.68
CA LEU A 102 -0.88 2.28 -7.78
C LEU A 102 -2.41 2.19 -7.84
N THR A 103 -3.06 3.35 -7.84
CA THR A 103 -4.50 3.48 -8.07
C THR A 103 -4.70 4.42 -9.25
N GLU A 104 -5.55 4.04 -10.19
CA GLU A 104 -6.07 4.82 -11.33
C GLU A 104 -5.11 5.81 -12.03
N SER A 105 -4.86 5.60 -13.32
CA SER A 105 -4.20 6.57 -14.23
C SER A 105 -2.84 7.10 -13.74
N THR A 106 -2.02 6.23 -13.18
CA THR A 106 -0.65 6.58 -12.79
C THR A 106 0.32 6.26 -13.93
N SER A 107 1.13 7.24 -14.33
CA SER A 107 2.23 7.03 -15.27
C SER A 107 3.57 7.28 -14.57
N ILE A 108 4.51 6.35 -14.76
CA ILE A 108 5.86 6.40 -14.21
C ILE A 108 6.82 6.50 -15.38
N THR A 109 7.36 7.70 -15.56
CA THR A 109 8.22 8.06 -16.69
C THR A 109 9.70 8.12 -16.32
N THR A 110 10.01 8.06 -15.03
CA THR A 110 11.39 8.08 -14.53
C THR A 110 11.73 6.74 -13.90
N PRO A 111 12.97 6.26 -14.07
CA PRO A 111 13.43 5.05 -13.41
C PRO A 111 13.27 5.16 -11.90
N LYS A 112 12.78 4.08 -11.28
CA LYS A 112 12.52 4.03 -9.85
C LYS A 112 12.52 2.60 -9.36
N CYS A 113 13.14 2.39 -8.20
CA CYS A 113 12.99 1.18 -7.43
C CYS A 113 12.11 1.44 -6.21
N TRP A 114 11.22 0.49 -5.91
CA TRP A 114 10.44 0.42 -4.69
C TRP A 114 10.97 -0.73 -3.86
N GLU A 115 11.57 -0.39 -2.72
CA GLU A 115 12.02 -1.33 -1.69
C GLU A 115 10.93 -1.54 -0.65
N ALA A 116 10.91 -2.71 -0.02
CA ALA A 116 9.88 -3.10 0.94
C ALA A 116 9.69 -2.06 2.08
N VAL A 117 8.70 -1.18 1.95
CA VAL A 117 8.30 -0.23 3.02
C VAL A 117 7.01 -0.71 3.70
N GLY A 118 6.84 -0.31 4.97
CA GLY A 118 5.84 -0.82 5.90
C GLY A 118 4.36 -0.67 5.48
N PRO A 119 3.40 -0.98 6.37
CA PRO A 119 2.00 -1.16 6.00
C PRO A 119 1.40 0.09 5.35
N THR A 120 0.78 -0.09 4.18
CA THR A 120 0.15 0.99 3.39
C THR A 120 -1.26 1.34 3.87
N GLY A 121 -1.84 0.54 4.78
CA GLY A 121 -3.24 0.67 5.20
C GLY A 121 -4.26 0.26 4.12
N VAL A 122 -3.79 -0.26 2.98
CA VAL A 122 -4.64 -0.65 1.85
C VAL A 122 -4.91 -2.15 1.89
N THR A 123 -6.18 -2.54 1.78
CA THR A 123 -6.62 -3.94 1.72
C THR A 123 -7.26 -4.22 0.36
N PRO A 124 -6.82 -5.25 -0.39
CA PRO A 124 -7.48 -5.67 -1.62
C PRO A 124 -8.88 -6.22 -1.37
N THR A 125 -9.82 -5.96 -2.29
CA THR A 125 -11.24 -6.31 -2.12
C THR A 125 -11.69 -7.56 -2.88
N GLY A 126 -10.78 -8.27 -3.56
CA GLY A 126 -11.12 -9.47 -4.35
C GLY A 126 -9.94 -10.39 -4.63
N THR A 127 -10.19 -11.39 -5.49
CA THR A 127 -9.16 -12.33 -5.94
C THR A 127 -8.24 -11.65 -6.94
N ALA A 128 -6.95 -11.93 -6.90
CA ALA A 128 -5.98 -11.39 -7.84
C ALA A 128 -6.39 -11.66 -9.29
N LEU A 129 -6.35 -10.63 -10.13
CA LEU A 129 -6.57 -10.72 -11.59
C LEU A 129 -5.32 -11.20 -12.30
N TRP A 130 -4.15 -10.76 -11.81
CA TRP A 130 -2.84 -11.14 -12.33
C TRP A 130 -1.79 -11.07 -11.20
N ASN A 131 -0.74 -11.87 -11.29
CA ASN A 131 0.45 -11.73 -10.44
C ASN A 131 1.73 -12.16 -11.16
N SER A 132 2.88 -11.65 -10.71
CA SER A 132 4.21 -12.00 -11.26
C SER A 132 4.66 -13.42 -10.92
N GLY A 133 4.04 -14.08 -9.94
CA GLY A 133 4.43 -15.42 -9.49
C GLY A 133 5.71 -15.45 -8.65
N THR A 134 6.15 -14.29 -8.16
CA THR A 134 7.40 -14.10 -7.39
C THR A 134 7.13 -13.99 -5.90
N PHE A 135 6.14 -14.72 -5.39
CA PHE A 135 5.91 -14.82 -3.95
C PHE A 135 7.05 -15.56 -3.24
N GLN A 136 7.21 -15.34 -1.93
CA GLN A 136 8.32 -15.87 -1.09
C GLN A 136 9.71 -15.26 -1.36
N HIS A 137 9.75 -14.10 -2.01
CA HIS A 137 10.96 -13.29 -2.20
C HIS A 137 10.91 -12.05 -1.30
N GLU A 138 10.87 -12.27 0.01
CA GLU A 138 10.78 -11.20 0.99
C GLU A 138 11.90 -10.18 0.87
N GLY A 139 11.55 -8.90 0.95
CA GLY A 139 12.52 -7.81 0.82
C GLY A 139 13.02 -7.60 -0.62
N ALA A 140 12.45 -8.30 -1.60
CA ALA A 140 12.67 -8.02 -3.02
C ALA A 140 12.33 -6.56 -3.36
N SER A 141 12.93 -6.08 -4.44
CA SER A 141 12.75 -4.73 -4.96
C SER A 141 12.11 -4.79 -6.34
N LEU A 142 11.04 -4.02 -6.53
CA LEU A 142 10.48 -3.76 -7.86
C LEU A 142 11.16 -2.54 -8.45
N CYS A 143 11.72 -2.64 -9.65
CA CYS A 143 12.44 -1.56 -10.31
C CYS A 143 11.92 -1.35 -11.72
N PHE A 144 11.43 -0.14 -12.00
CA PHE A 144 11.29 0.34 -13.37
C PHE A 144 12.60 1.01 -13.79
N GLN A 145 13.25 0.47 -14.81
CA GLN A 145 14.63 0.77 -15.16
C GLN A 145 14.72 1.78 -16.31
N ALA A 146 15.90 2.39 -16.48
CA ALA A 146 16.16 3.38 -17.53
C ALA A 146 16.11 2.82 -18.96
N ASP A 147 16.30 1.51 -19.09
CA ASP A 147 16.19 0.78 -20.35
C ASP A 147 14.73 0.38 -20.69
N GLY A 148 13.76 0.77 -19.86
CA GLY A 148 12.35 0.46 -20.06
C GLY A 148 11.88 -0.88 -19.52
N ASN A 149 12.73 -1.61 -18.79
CA ASN A 149 12.34 -2.88 -18.16
C ASN A 149 11.68 -2.65 -16.79
N LEU A 150 10.64 -3.42 -16.47
CA LEU A 150 10.14 -3.55 -15.10
C LEU A 150 10.64 -4.89 -14.56
N VAL A 151 11.43 -4.84 -13.49
CA VAL A 151 12.18 -5.99 -12.96
C VAL A 151 11.90 -6.16 -11.48
N ILE A 152 11.76 -7.40 -11.04
CA ILE A 152 11.80 -7.76 -9.63
C ILE A 152 13.17 -8.35 -9.35
N TYR A 153 13.90 -7.76 -8.41
CA TYR A 153 15.19 -8.23 -7.93
C TYR A 153 15.07 -8.84 -6.54
N GLU A 154 15.82 -9.89 -6.26
CA GLU A 154 16.00 -10.42 -4.91
C GLU A 154 16.52 -9.33 -3.95
N ALA A 155 16.25 -9.51 -2.66
CA ALA A 155 16.67 -8.58 -1.62
C ALA A 155 18.17 -8.28 -1.69
N GLY A 156 18.54 -7.00 -1.82
CA GLY A 156 19.93 -6.55 -1.88
C GLY A 156 20.66 -6.75 -3.21
N HIS A 157 19.97 -7.25 -4.25
CA HIS A 157 20.57 -7.56 -5.56
C HIS A 157 20.08 -6.68 -6.72
N VAL A 158 19.61 -5.46 -6.41
CA VAL A 158 19.13 -4.53 -7.43
C VAL A 158 20.19 -4.28 -8.51
N GLY A 159 19.84 -4.58 -9.76
CA GLY A 159 20.70 -4.40 -10.93
C GLY A 159 21.50 -5.63 -11.35
N ASP A 160 21.45 -6.74 -10.60
CA ASP A 160 22.09 -8.00 -10.97
C ASP A 160 21.07 -8.95 -11.64
N PRO A 161 21.18 -9.22 -12.96
CA PRO A 161 20.23 -10.07 -13.67
C PRO A 161 20.27 -11.54 -13.20
N ALA A 162 21.32 -11.99 -12.51
CA ALA A 162 21.35 -13.33 -11.93
C ALA A 162 20.34 -13.52 -10.79
N TYR A 163 19.87 -12.41 -10.21
CA TYR A 163 18.94 -12.36 -9.08
C TYR A 163 17.66 -11.61 -9.47
N ALA A 164 17.23 -11.73 -10.72
CA ALA A 164 16.00 -11.16 -11.24
C ALA A 164 14.99 -12.27 -11.52
N PRO A 165 14.23 -12.77 -10.51
CA PRO A 165 13.28 -13.86 -10.70
C PRO A 165 12.18 -13.56 -11.73
N TRP A 166 11.94 -12.28 -12.03
CA TRP A 166 10.96 -11.86 -13.03
C TRP A 166 11.30 -10.51 -13.66
N ASP A 167 11.02 -10.38 -14.96
CA ASP A 167 11.01 -9.11 -15.68
C ASP A 167 9.97 -9.07 -16.81
N THR A 168 9.66 -7.87 -17.30
CA THR A 168 8.74 -7.69 -18.44
C THR A 168 9.40 -7.95 -19.80
N LYS A 169 10.73 -8.13 -19.83
CA LYS A 169 11.53 -8.29 -21.06
C LYS A 169 11.38 -7.11 -22.02
N THR A 170 11.18 -5.91 -21.48
CA THR A 170 11.00 -4.67 -22.24
C THR A 170 12.26 -3.79 -22.27
N TYR A 171 13.40 -4.34 -21.85
CA TYR A 171 14.72 -3.69 -21.95
C TYR A 171 15.05 -3.22 -23.37
N ASN A 172 16.03 -2.34 -23.52
CA ASN A 172 16.42 -1.63 -24.76
C ASN A 172 15.38 -0.63 -25.29
N ASN A 173 14.47 -0.13 -24.45
CA ASN A 173 13.50 0.91 -24.77
C ASN A 173 13.69 2.14 -23.88
N PRO A 174 14.79 2.90 -24.07
CA PRO A 174 15.04 4.10 -23.26
C PRO A 174 13.91 5.12 -23.41
N GLY A 175 13.48 5.69 -22.29
CA GLY A 175 12.35 6.62 -22.24
C GLY A 175 10.97 5.96 -22.30
N ALA A 176 10.90 4.62 -22.28
CA ALA A 176 9.66 3.91 -22.00
C ALA A 176 9.06 4.34 -20.66
N PHE A 177 7.75 4.17 -20.52
CA PHE A 177 7.04 4.47 -19.29
C PHE A 177 6.08 3.36 -18.91
N LEU A 178 5.90 3.17 -17.61
CA LEU A 178 4.88 2.30 -17.04
C LEU A 178 3.60 3.10 -16.83
N ALA A 179 2.45 2.57 -17.22
CA ALA A 179 1.15 3.18 -17.05
C ALA A 179 0.19 2.18 -16.42
N PHE A 180 -0.39 2.54 -15.28
CA PHE A 180 -1.57 1.87 -14.77
C PHE A 180 -2.81 2.66 -15.20
N GLN A 181 -3.56 2.08 -16.13
CA GLN A 181 -4.60 2.73 -16.89
C GLN A 181 -5.95 2.69 -16.16
N GLY A 182 -6.86 3.61 -16.50
CA GLY A 182 -8.18 3.68 -15.88
C GLY A 182 -9.10 2.48 -16.18
N ASP A 183 -8.73 1.64 -17.15
CA ASP A 183 -9.43 0.40 -17.49
C ASP A 183 -8.95 -0.82 -16.68
N GLY A 184 -8.00 -0.63 -15.75
CA GLY A 184 -7.42 -1.69 -14.92
C GLY A 184 -6.17 -2.35 -15.49
N ASN A 185 -5.69 -1.90 -16.65
CA ASN A 185 -4.52 -2.50 -17.29
C ASN A 185 -3.21 -1.86 -16.82
N LEU A 186 -2.21 -2.68 -16.50
CA LEU A 186 -0.83 -2.23 -16.30
C LEU A 186 -0.06 -2.47 -17.59
N VAL A 187 0.47 -1.40 -18.17
CA VAL A 187 1.07 -1.43 -19.51
C VAL A 187 2.40 -0.69 -19.52
N ILE A 188 3.39 -1.25 -20.21
CA ILE A 188 4.63 -0.54 -20.55
C ILE A 188 4.53 -0.09 -22.00
N TYR A 189 4.80 1.18 -22.23
CA TYR A 189 4.81 1.79 -23.57
C TYR A 189 6.21 2.25 -23.94
N THR A 190 6.50 2.30 -25.24
CA THR A 190 7.64 3.06 -25.78
C THR A 190 7.53 4.54 -25.42
N ALA A 191 8.62 5.29 -25.65
CA ALA A 191 8.66 6.71 -25.40
C ALA A 191 7.58 7.53 -26.15
N LEU A 192 7.18 8.64 -25.54
CA LEU A 192 6.36 9.69 -26.15
C LEU A 192 7.07 10.34 -27.36
N PRO A 193 6.34 10.97 -28.30
CA PRO A 193 4.90 11.27 -28.29
C PRO A 193 4.01 10.18 -28.91
N ASN A 194 4.58 9.15 -29.53
CA ASN A 194 3.82 8.10 -30.22
C ASN A 194 4.02 6.74 -29.50
N PRO A 195 3.41 6.56 -28.31
CA PRO A 195 3.63 5.36 -27.51
C PRO A 195 3.03 4.11 -28.17
N VAL A 196 3.81 3.04 -28.22
CA VAL A 196 3.41 1.70 -28.66
C VAL A 196 3.52 0.75 -27.46
N PRO A 197 2.52 -0.10 -27.18
CA PRO A 197 2.60 -1.02 -26.05
C PRO A 197 3.69 -2.08 -26.29
N LEU A 198 4.56 -2.26 -25.30
CA LEU A 198 5.63 -3.27 -25.27
C LEU A 198 5.22 -4.51 -24.46
N TRP A 199 4.48 -4.29 -23.36
CA TRP A 199 4.00 -5.33 -22.47
C TRP A 199 2.69 -4.88 -21.80
N SER A 200 1.82 -5.83 -21.48
CA SER A 200 0.56 -5.58 -20.74
C SER A 200 0.24 -6.75 -19.81
N SER A 201 -0.33 -6.44 -18.64
CA SER A 201 -0.84 -7.44 -17.70
C SER A 201 -2.08 -8.19 -18.22
N GLY A 202 -2.77 -7.64 -19.22
CA GLY A 202 -3.99 -8.24 -19.78
C GLY A 202 -5.21 -8.13 -18.85
N THR A 203 -5.22 -7.15 -17.95
CA THR A 203 -6.26 -6.97 -16.92
C THR A 203 -7.26 -5.86 -17.25
N SER A 204 -7.40 -5.49 -18.53
CA SER A 204 -8.37 -4.46 -18.93
C SER A 204 -9.82 -4.90 -18.72
N GLY A 205 -10.71 -3.94 -18.50
CA GLY A 205 -12.13 -4.18 -18.23
C GLY A 205 -12.48 -4.27 -16.74
N HIS A 206 -11.51 -3.99 -15.87
CA HIS A 206 -11.64 -3.99 -14.42
C HIS A 206 -11.34 -2.57 -13.89
N PRO A 207 -12.32 -1.65 -13.97
CA PRO A 207 -12.15 -0.31 -13.42
C PRO A 207 -12.09 -0.38 -11.89
N SER A 208 -11.35 0.54 -11.28
CA SER A 208 -11.06 0.61 -9.83
C SER A 208 -10.03 -0.40 -9.30
N ASP A 209 -9.31 -1.06 -10.19
CA ASP A 209 -8.19 -1.94 -9.81
C ASP A 209 -7.08 -1.20 -9.07
N CYS A 210 -6.25 -1.99 -8.40
CA CYS A 210 -5.01 -1.52 -7.80
C CYS A 210 -3.87 -2.49 -8.09
N VAL A 211 -2.68 -1.91 -8.33
CA VAL A 211 -1.43 -2.66 -8.41
C VAL A 211 -0.75 -2.59 -7.06
N ILE A 212 -0.39 -3.74 -6.52
CA ILE A 212 0.35 -3.85 -5.26
C ILE A 212 1.64 -4.59 -5.50
N PHE A 213 2.77 -3.97 -5.19
CA PHE A 213 3.99 -4.73 -4.95
C PHE A 213 4.02 -5.12 -3.48
N GLN A 214 3.92 -6.42 -3.24
CA GLN A 214 3.74 -7.02 -1.94
C GLN A 214 5.11 -7.32 -1.31
N GLY A 215 5.18 -7.31 0.02
CA GLY A 215 6.41 -7.46 0.80
C GLY A 215 6.96 -8.89 0.81
N ASP A 216 6.19 -9.85 0.29
CA ASP A 216 6.61 -11.21 -0.05
C ASP A 216 7.28 -11.28 -1.45
N GLY A 217 7.49 -10.13 -2.11
CA GLY A 217 8.11 -10.02 -3.43
C GLY A 217 7.17 -10.18 -4.61
N ASN A 218 5.85 -10.30 -4.40
CA ASN A 218 4.89 -10.51 -5.48
C ASN A 218 4.31 -9.19 -6.01
N LEU A 219 4.29 -8.98 -7.33
CA LEU A 219 3.55 -7.90 -7.96
C LEU A 219 2.16 -8.41 -8.33
N VAL A 220 1.10 -7.79 -7.79
CA VAL A 220 -0.27 -8.29 -7.92
C VAL A 220 -1.22 -7.19 -8.37
N ILE A 221 -2.16 -7.53 -9.24
CA ILE A 221 -3.28 -6.67 -9.63
C ILE A 221 -4.56 -7.24 -9.03
N TYR A 222 -5.31 -6.40 -8.33
CA TYR A 222 -6.57 -6.75 -7.69
C TYR A 222 -7.73 -5.95 -8.27
N PRO A 223 -8.97 -6.50 -8.24
CA PRO A 223 -10.18 -5.86 -8.75
C PRO A 223 -10.67 -4.67 -7.89
N GLY A 224 -9.81 -4.14 -7.02
CA GLY A 224 -10.14 -3.11 -6.04
C GLY A 224 -9.27 -3.14 -4.79
N CYS A 225 -9.13 -1.96 -4.19
CA CYS A 225 -8.43 -1.72 -2.93
C CYS A 225 -9.23 -0.74 -2.06
N THR A 226 -9.15 -0.88 -0.74
CA THR A 226 -9.61 0.19 0.16
C THR A 226 -8.77 1.44 -0.08
N LYS A 227 -9.43 2.60 -0.12
CA LYS A 227 -8.70 3.88 -0.07
C LYS A 227 -8.13 4.05 1.36
N PRO A 228 -6.90 4.57 1.52
CA PRO A 228 -6.36 4.92 2.83
C PRO A 228 -7.30 5.85 3.63
#